data_AF-A0A6N4XBM7-F1
#
_entry.id   AF-A0A6N4XBM7-F1
#
_cell.length_a   1.000
_cell.length_b   1.000
_cell.length_c   1.000
_cell.angle_alpha   90.00
_cell.angle_beta   90.00
_cell.angle_gamma   90.00
#
_symmetry.space_group_name_H-M   'P 1'
#
loop_
_entity.id
_entity.type
_entity.pdbx_description
1 polymer ?
#
loop_
_entity_poly.entity_id
_entity_poly.type
_entity_poly.pdbx_seq_one_letter_code
_entity_poly.pdbx_strand_id
1 'polypeptide(L)'
;METLSIQNKAIDFLNTYNRNVLVEVSEHMDIDSLFTYNRSRYDSDYFETIQYLDWDEFYFEVKFKIEFDYESHHAKETRDNDEESIIEFKNVEAITEILVCLIWIDDEYQDYDLSEKEMKMIKRYFEKHITLSE
;
A
#
# COMPACT_ATOMS: atom_id res chain seq x y z
N MET A 1 -34.46 -3.83 -12.57
CA MET A 1 -33.63 -3.94 -11.36
C MET A 1 -32.89 -5.25 -11.46
N GLU A 2 -31.71 -5.21 -12.08
CA GLU A 2 -30.85 -6.39 -12.13
C GLU A 2 -30.24 -6.59 -10.75
N THR A 3 -30.46 -7.78 -10.21
CA THR A 3 -29.78 -8.29 -9.04
C THR A 3 -28.29 -8.29 -9.31
N LEU A 4 -27.56 -7.42 -8.60
CA LEU A 4 -26.11 -7.44 -8.50
C LEU A 4 -25.68 -8.88 -8.18
N SER A 5 -25.09 -9.55 -9.18
CA SER A 5 -24.46 -10.87 -9.03
C SER A 5 -23.37 -10.80 -7.95
N ILE A 6 -23.00 -11.95 -7.39
CA ILE A 6 -21.94 -12.11 -6.37
C ILE A 6 -20.60 -11.48 -6.82
N GLN A 7 -20.39 -11.20 -8.11
CA GLN A 7 -19.20 -10.48 -8.60
C GLN A 7 -19.21 -8.96 -8.37
N ASN A 8 -20.33 -8.33 -7.95
CA ASN A 8 -20.39 -6.87 -7.76
C ASN A 8 -20.04 -6.42 -6.33
N LYS A 9 -19.39 -7.27 -5.54
CA LYS A 9 -18.87 -6.86 -4.24
C LYS A 9 -17.46 -6.34 -4.40
N ALA A 10 -17.17 -5.17 -3.83
CA ALA A 10 -15.84 -4.60 -3.83
C ALA A 10 -14.82 -5.60 -3.27
N ILE A 11 -15.18 -6.34 -2.21
CA ILE A 11 -14.30 -7.38 -1.66
C ILE A 11 -14.12 -8.59 -2.58
N ASP A 12 -15.13 -8.97 -3.35
CA ASP A 12 -15.04 -10.11 -4.27
C ASP A 12 -14.18 -9.73 -5.49
N PHE A 13 -14.29 -8.48 -5.96
CA PHE A 13 -13.38 -7.89 -6.94
C PHE A 13 -11.92 -7.94 -6.46
N LEU A 14 -11.64 -7.42 -5.26
CA LEU A 14 -10.29 -7.41 -4.68
C LEU A 14 -9.68 -8.81 -4.61
N ASN A 15 -10.43 -9.78 -4.09
CA ASN A 15 -9.96 -11.15 -3.98
C ASN A 15 -9.78 -11.83 -5.34
N THR A 16 -10.65 -11.55 -6.31
CA THR A 16 -10.60 -12.16 -7.65
C THR A 16 -9.37 -11.70 -8.43
N TYR A 17 -9.07 -10.41 -8.37
CA TYR A 17 -7.96 -9.81 -9.14
C TYR A 17 -6.66 -9.68 -8.35
N ASN A 18 -6.64 -10.09 -7.07
CA ASN A 18 -5.48 -10.06 -6.19
C ASN A 18 -4.75 -8.70 -6.22
N ARG A 19 -5.51 -7.61 -6.07
CA ARG A 19 -4.99 -6.24 -6.13
C ARG A 19 -4.05 -5.98 -4.96
N ASN A 20 -2.83 -5.56 -5.26
CA ASN A 20 -1.82 -5.20 -4.27
C ASN A 20 -1.63 -3.69 -4.26
N VAL A 21 -1.39 -3.12 -3.08
CA VAL A 21 -1.07 -1.72 -2.86
C VAL A 21 0.44 -1.60 -2.72
N LEU A 22 1.08 -1.05 -3.73
CA LEU A 22 2.49 -0.68 -3.67
C LEU A 22 2.60 0.75 -3.13
N VAL A 23 3.47 0.96 -2.15
CA VAL A 23 3.75 2.29 -1.59
C VAL A 23 5.25 2.56 -1.68
N GLU A 24 5.61 3.61 -2.40
CA GLU A 24 6.97 4.11 -2.50
C GLU A 24 7.31 4.92 -1.25
N VAL A 25 8.29 4.46 -0.48
CA VAL A 25 8.65 5.04 0.82
C VAL A 25 9.30 6.41 0.62
N SER A 26 10.08 6.60 -0.45
CA SER A 26 10.70 7.89 -0.79
C SER A 26 9.71 9.02 -1.06
N GLU A 27 8.44 8.73 -1.39
CA GLU A 27 7.39 9.74 -1.54
C GLU A 27 6.87 10.27 -0.20
N HIS A 28 7.20 9.60 0.90
CA HIS A 28 6.62 9.85 2.22
C HIS A 28 7.66 10.21 3.29
N MET A 29 8.89 9.79 3.09
CA MET A 29 10.00 10.11 3.98
C MET A 29 11.32 10.25 3.23
N ASP A 30 12.27 10.93 3.87
CA ASP A 30 13.63 11.05 3.35
C ASP A 30 14.35 9.69 3.48
N ILE A 31 14.41 8.94 2.38
CA ILE A 31 14.98 7.59 2.35
C ILE A 31 16.48 7.60 2.67
N ASP A 32 17.19 8.70 2.37
CA ASP A 32 18.60 8.87 2.71
C ASP A 32 18.82 8.86 4.23
N SER A 33 17.82 9.30 5.00
CA SER A 33 17.85 9.27 6.46
C SER A 33 17.81 7.85 7.06
N LEU A 34 17.38 6.87 6.25
CA LEU A 34 17.35 5.46 6.64
C LEU A 34 18.73 4.81 6.51
N PHE A 35 19.61 5.35 5.68
CA PHE A 35 20.97 4.83 5.50
C PHE A 35 21.93 5.30 6.59
N THR A 36 22.94 4.47 6.87
CA THR A 36 24.10 4.86 7.68
C THR A 36 25.37 4.62 6.89
N TYR A 37 26.22 5.64 6.80
CA TYR A 37 27.42 5.60 5.97
C TYR A 37 28.34 4.40 6.29
N ASN A 38 28.64 3.59 5.26
CA ASN A 38 29.51 2.42 5.32
C ASN A 38 29.12 1.39 6.40
N ARG A 39 27.83 1.22 6.68
CA ARG A 39 27.32 0.27 7.68
C ARG A 39 25.92 -0.24 7.33
N SER A 40 25.57 -1.36 7.95
CA SER A 40 24.20 -1.86 8.01
C SER A 40 23.47 -1.22 9.20
N ARG A 41 22.21 -0.84 9.01
CA ARG A 41 21.30 -0.40 10.09
C ARG A 41 20.07 -1.30 10.12
N TYR A 42 19.63 -1.62 11.33
CA TYR A 42 18.37 -2.30 11.60
C TYR A 42 17.55 -1.39 12.51
N ASP A 43 16.37 -0.98 12.08
CA ASP A 43 15.52 -0.08 12.84
C ASP A 43 14.05 -0.26 12.48
N SER A 44 13.18 0.47 13.17
CA SER A 44 11.75 0.54 12.89
C SER A 44 11.34 1.98 12.60
N ASP A 45 10.46 2.19 11.63
CA ASP A 45 9.90 3.50 11.32
C ASP A 45 8.41 3.41 10.94
N TYR A 46 7.78 4.57 10.76
CA TYR A 46 6.38 4.66 10.36
C TYR A 46 6.07 5.94 9.57
N PHE A 47 5.04 5.86 8.73
CA PHE A 47 4.44 7.04 8.11
C PHE A 47 2.93 6.87 7.89
N GLU A 48 2.26 7.98 7.60
CA GLU A 48 0.86 7.99 7.17
C GLU A 48 0.75 8.49 5.73
N THR A 49 -0.11 7.85 4.94
CA THR A 49 -0.33 8.20 3.54
C THR A 49 -1.79 8.02 3.14
N ILE A 50 -2.21 8.69 2.07
CA ILE A 50 -3.51 8.48 1.41
C ILE A 50 -3.21 7.95 0.01
N GLN A 51 -3.79 6.81 -0.32
CA GLN A 51 -3.65 6.15 -1.60
C GLN A 51 -4.95 6.24 -2.39
N TYR A 52 -4.81 6.58 -3.67
CA TYR A 52 -5.90 6.72 -4.64
C TYR A 52 -5.85 5.54 -5.60
N LEU A 53 -6.62 4.50 -5.30
CA LEU A 53 -6.55 3.19 -5.95
C LEU A 53 -7.66 3.09 -6.99
N ASP A 54 -7.33 3.42 -8.24
CA ASP A 54 -8.24 3.31 -9.38
C ASP A 54 -7.98 2.02 -10.17
N TRP A 55 -8.93 1.08 -10.10
CA TRP A 55 -8.82 -0.24 -10.72
C TRP A 55 -9.95 -0.56 -11.68
N ASP A 56 -10.35 0.44 -12.46
CA ASP A 56 -11.39 0.42 -13.49
C ASP A 56 -12.81 0.20 -12.92
N GLU A 57 -13.08 -0.96 -12.32
CA GLU A 57 -14.40 -1.32 -11.80
C GLU A 57 -14.68 -0.64 -10.45
N PHE A 58 -13.63 -0.49 -9.64
CA PHE A 58 -13.70 0.15 -8.34
C PHE A 58 -12.61 1.18 -8.18
N TYR A 59 -12.99 2.26 -7.52
CA TYR A 59 -12.09 3.29 -7.04
C TYR A 59 -12.12 3.35 -5.52
N PHE A 60 -10.96 3.49 -4.88
CA PHE A 60 -10.85 3.66 -3.45
C PHE A 60 -9.95 4.85 -3.09
N GLU A 61 -10.39 5.63 -2.11
CA GLU A 61 -9.51 6.50 -1.34
C GLU A 61 -9.26 5.85 0.01
N VAL A 62 -8.00 5.53 0.29
CA VAL A 62 -7.62 4.76 1.47
C VAL A 62 -6.53 5.48 2.23
N LYS A 63 -6.78 5.76 3.51
CA LYS A 63 -5.75 6.21 4.42
C LYS A 63 -5.06 5.00 5.05
N PHE A 64 -3.74 4.98 4.96
CA PHE A 64 -2.88 4.01 5.60
C PHE A 64 -2.03 4.69 6.67
N LYS A 65 -1.93 4.06 7.83
CA LYS A 65 -0.81 4.24 8.75
C LYS A 65 0.04 2.98 8.67
N ILE A 66 1.30 3.11 8.24
CA ILE A 66 2.19 1.99 7.97
C ILE A 66 3.35 2.04 8.94
N GLU A 67 3.58 0.93 9.63
CA GLU A 67 4.72 0.68 10.51
C GLU A 67 5.55 -0.45 9.88
N PHE A 68 6.87 -0.33 9.90
CA PHE A 68 7.74 -1.32 9.28
C PHE A 68 9.11 -1.35 9.96
N ASP A 69 9.71 -2.54 9.94
CA ASP A 69 11.13 -2.70 10.21
C ASP A 69 11.90 -2.57 8.89
N TYR A 70 13.15 -2.15 8.95
CA TYR A 70 14.00 -2.13 7.77
C TYR A 70 15.44 -2.48 8.10
N GLU A 71 16.10 -3.06 7.10
CA GLU A 71 17.53 -3.26 7.07
C GLU A 71 18.10 -2.47 5.89
N SER A 72 18.94 -1.48 6.18
CA SER A 72 19.58 -0.65 5.15
C SER A 72 21.07 -0.92 5.10
N HIS A 73 21.62 -1.00 3.89
CA HIS A 73 23.05 -1.15 3.63
C HIS A 73 23.49 -0.06 2.67
N HIS A 74 24.49 0.71 3.09
CA HIS A 74 25.14 1.73 2.26
C HIS A 74 26.63 1.45 2.18
N ALA A 75 27.13 1.22 0.97
CA ALA A 75 28.55 1.02 0.68
C ALA A 75 29.01 2.13 -0.26
N LYS A 76 29.91 2.99 0.21
CA LYS A 76 30.48 4.04 -0.64
C LYS A 76 31.34 3.45 -1.75
N GLU A 77 31.29 4.12 -2.91
CA GLU A 77 32.20 3.92 -4.03
C GLU A 77 33.66 3.81 -3.56
N THR A 78 34.30 2.73 -3.97
CA THR A 78 35.75 2.53 -3.86
C THR A 78 36.34 2.50 -5.26
N ARG A 79 37.67 2.53 -5.38
CA ARG A 79 38.35 2.47 -6.69
C ARG A 79 37.93 1.26 -7.55
N ASP A 80 37.42 0.20 -6.91
CA ASP A 80 37.10 -1.07 -7.54
C ASP A 80 35.59 -1.41 -7.55
N ASN A 81 34.72 -0.64 -6.87
CA ASN A 81 33.27 -0.88 -6.77
C ASN A 81 32.48 0.44 -6.76
N ASP A 82 31.35 0.47 -7.47
CA ASP A 82 30.38 1.58 -7.45
C ASP A 82 29.71 1.73 -6.07
N GLU A 83 29.08 2.88 -5.83
CA GLU A 83 28.25 3.10 -4.63
C GLU A 83 26.98 2.23 -4.71
N GLU A 84 26.70 1.47 -3.64
CA GLU A 84 25.52 0.61 -3.54
C GLU A 84 24.70 0.98 -2.30
N SER A 85 23.40 1.20 -2.50
CA SER A 85 22.42 1.49 -1.45
C SER A 85 21.26 0.52 -1.61
N ILE A 86 20.96 -0.25 -0.57
CA ILE A 86 19.87 -1.25 -0.57
C ILE A 86 19.08 -1.13 0.73
N ILE A 87 17.75 -1.09 0.64
CA ILE A 87 16.85 -1.20 1.79
C ILE A 87 15.97 -2.43 1.61
N GLU A 88 15.91 -3.25 2.66
CA GLU A 88 14.96 -4.36 2.79
C GLU A 88 13.91 -4.03 3.84
N PHE A 89 12.65 -3.88 3.43
CA PHE A 89 11.52 -3.71 4.35
C PHE A 89 11.05 -5.06 4.92
N LYS A 90 10.79 -5.10 6.22
CA LYS A 90 10.41 -6.28 7.00
C LYS A 90 9.26 -5.93 7.94
N ASN A 91 8.48 -6.93 8.34
CA ASN A 91 7.37 -6.77 9.30
C ASN A 91 6.45 -5.57 8.98
N VAL A 92 6.09 -5.40 7.70
CA VAL A 92 5.21 -4.31 7.27
C VAL A 92 3.81 -4.56 7.82
N GLU A 93 3.34 -3.66 8.66
CA GLU A 93 2.00 -3.65 9.23
C GLU A 93 1.30 -2.35 8.85
N ALA A 94 0.02 -2.45 8.49
CA ALA A 94 -0.80 -1.29 8.18
C ALA A 94 -2.07 -1.27 9.01
N ILE A 95 -2.51 -0.06 9.37
CA ILE A 95 -3.86 0.21 9.86
C ILE A 95 -4.60 0.96 8.75
N THR A 96 -5.75 0.44 8.36
CA THR A 96 -6.49 0.92 7.18
C THR A 96 -7.79 1.64 7.53
N GLU A 97 -7.99 2.80 6.90
CA GLU A 97 -9.25 3.52 6.88
C GLU A 97 -9.70 3.77 5.43
N ILE A 98 -10.89 3.27 5.07
CA ILE A 98 -11.49 3.53 3.75
C ILE A 98 -12.24 4.85 3.87
N LEU A 99 -11.83 5.85 3.10
CA LEU A 99 -12.45 7.16 3.07
C LEU A 99 -13.56 7.21 2.02
N VAL A 100 -13.29 6.62 0.84
CA VAL A 100 -14.20 6.58 -0.30
C VAL A 100 -14.12 5.20 -0.97
N CYS A 101 -15.25 4.71 -1.45
CA CYS A 101 -15.34 3.57 -2.34
C CYS A 101 -16.39 3.88 -3.41
N LEU A 102 -15.99 3.85 -4.68
CA LEU A 102 -16.88 4.07 -5.82
C LEU A 102 -16.85 2.85 -6.73
N ILE A 103 -17.95 2.64 -7.45
CA ILE A 103 -18.10 1.62 -8.49
C ILE A 103 -18.33 2.31 -9.84
N TRP A 104 -17.72 1.78 -10.90
CA TRP A 104 -17.91 2.28 -12.26
C TRP A 104 -19.13 1.63 -12.92
N ILE A 105 -20.17 2.42 -13.18
CA ILE A 105 -21.43 1.97 -13.78
C ILE A 105 -21.88 3.02 -14.81
N ASP A 106 -22.30 2.57 -15.99
CA ASP A 106 -22.83 3.44 -17.05
C ASP A 106 -21.93 4.64 -17.41
N ASP A 107 -20.62 4.40 -17.50
CA ASP A 107 -19.56 5.38 -17.83
C ASP A 107 -19.36 6.50 -16.78
N GLU A 108 -19.77 6.27 -15.53
CA GLU A 108 -19.51 7.17 -14.40
C GLU A 108 -19.21 6.42 -13.09
N TYR A 109 -18.49 7.09 -12.17
CA TYR A 109 -18.34 6.59 -10.80
C TYR A 109 -19.55 6.95 -9.95
N GLN A 110 -20.04 5.96 -9.21
CA GLN A 110 -21.12 6.12 -8.25
C GLN A 110 -20.67 5.64 -6.88
N ASP A 111 -21.18 6.27 -5.81
CA ASP A 111 -20.89 5.86 -4.43
C ASP A 111 -21.27 4.39 -4.22
N TYR A 112 -20.28 3.58 -3.82
CA TYR A 112 -20.47 2.19 -3.47
C TYR A 112 -20.76 2.09 -1.96
N ASP A 113 -22.04 2.06 -1.59
CA ASP A 113 -22.51 2.03 -0.20
C ASP A 113 -22.03 0.77 0.55
N LEU A 114 -20.85 0.87 1.17
CA LEU A 114 -20.20 -0.22 1.86
C LEU A 114 -20.94 -0.59 3.15
N SER A 115 -21.46 -1.82 3.20
CA SER A 115 -21.93 -2.38 4.47
C SER A 115 -20.79 -2.46 5.50
N GLU A 116 -21.11 -2.34 6.80
CA GLU A 116 -20.09 -2.46 7.87
C GLU A 116 -19.27 -3.76 7.80
N LYS A 117 -19.91 -4.85 7.35
CA LYS A 117 -19.25 -6.14 7.20
C LYS A 117 -18.24 -6.10 6.05
N GLU A 118 -18.64 -5.54 4.92
CA GLU A 118 -17.77 -5.44 3.75
C GLU A 118 -16.61 -4.49 3.99
N MET A 119 -16.88 -3.32 4.58
CA MET A 119 -15.88 -2.38 5.07
C MET A 119 -14.79 -3.07 5.91
N LYS A 120 -15.19 -3.91 6.88
CA LYS A 120 -14.24 -4.68 7.71
C LYS A 120 -13.43 -5.70 6.90
N MET A 121 -14.02 -6.30 5.87
CA MET A 121 -13.32 -7.27 5.02
C MET A 121 -12.32 -6.58 4.10
N ILE A 122 -12.68 -5.44 3.52
CA ILE A 122 -11.81 -4.64 2.65
C ILE A 122 -10.64 -4.05 3.43
N LYS A 123 -10.86 -3.53 4.64
CA LYS A 123 -9.76 -3.07 5.52
C LYS A 123 -8.73 -4.19 5.72
N ARG A 124 -9.19 -5.37 6.16
CA ARG A 124 -8.32 -6.55 6.34
C ARG A 124 -7.67 -7.04 5.04
N TYR A 125 -8.30 -6.77 3.90
CA TYR A 125 -7.71 -7.08 2.61
C TYR A 125 -6.49 -6.19 2.37
N PHE A 126 -6.65 -4.87 2.43
CA PHE A 126 -5.53 -3.94 2.21
C PHE A 126 -4.41 -4.09 3.24
N GLU A 127 -4.73 -4.31 4.52
CA GLU A 127 -3.73 -4.57 5.57
C GLU A 127 -2.83 -5.77 5.27
N LYS A 128 -3.28 -6.72 4.43
CA LYS A 128 -2.52 -7.91 4.03
C LYS A 128 -1.88 -7.81 2.65
N HIS A 129 -2.28 -6.83 1.86
CA HIS A 129 -1.86 -6.66 0.47
C HIS A 129 -1.28 -5.27 0.29
N ILE A 130 -0.43 -4.87 1.24
CA ILE A 130 0.41 -3.70 1.13
C ILE A 130 1.86 -4.14 1.01
N THR A 131 2.61 -3.51 0.12
CA THR A 131 4.03 -3.77 -0.09
C THR A 131 4.75 -2.44 -0.16
N LEU A 132 5.91 -2.35 0.50
CA LEU A 132 6.78 -1.18 0.44
C LEU A 132 7.85 -1.37 -0.62
N SER A 133 8.16 -0.30 -1.35
CA SER A 133 9.35 -0.16 -2.17
C SER A 133 10.09 1.13 -1.80
N GLU A 134 11.37 1.18 -2.15
CA GLU A 134 12.18 2.41 -2.05
C GLU A 134 11.59 3.52 -2.92
#